data_AF-A0AAJ7RD70-F1
#
_entry.id   AF-A0AAJ7RD70-F1
#
_cell.length_a   1.000
_cell.length_b   1.000
_cell.length_c   1.000
_cell.angle_alpha   90.00
_cell.angle_beta   90.00
_cell.angle_gamma   90.00
#
_symmetry.space_group_name_H-M   'P 1'
#
loop_
_entity.id
_entity.type
_entity.pdbx_description
1 polymer ?
#
loop_
_entity_poly.entity_id
_entity_poly.type
_entity_poly.pdbx_seq_one_letter_code
_entity_poly.pdbx_strand_id
1 'polypeptide(L)'
;MLCGAIMSDHWEEISWDKKALAKENFTPTWYLDGQVAMLELFSGHKGHYFQPAFLVPMHGGIWTLCVSLTEDEIRLLAQIGFPQERCINYLTPDEAHEEIRATWQNRMQNLSISCSLVCLIILGSAVLVGFFGLCRHQISAVLVTGVMYLLAATFALFTLTIIHFKRAQDRGPRIIDGPEDGVVGGHVPKSILKARRFTTSWSLDFGWGGVTLCALASVAWILLSKIMRFSPIAAMIA
;
A
#
# COMPACT_ATOMS: atom_id res chain seq x y z
N MET A 1 -10.77 0.97 -11.83
CA MET A 1 -9.71 1.86 -11.30
C MET A 1 -9.50 1.65 -9.81
N LEU A 2 -10.50 1.93 -8.96
CA LEU A 2 -10.34 1.87 -7.50
C LEU A 2 -9.93 0.46 -6.97
N CYS A 3 -10.55 -0.61 -7.46
CA CYS A 3 -10.13 -1.97 -7.09
C CYS A 3 -8.69 -2.27 -7.53
N GLY A 4 -8.29 -1.82 -8.72
CA GLY A 4 -6.93 -1.99 -9.24
C GLY A 4 -5.90 -1.26 -8.39
N ALA A 5 -6.18 -0.01 -8.00
CA ALA A 5 -5.36 0.73 -7.05
C ALA A 5 -5.25 -0.03 -5.72
N ILE A 6 -6.38 -0.46 -5.13
CA ILE A 6 -6.37 -1.20 -3.86
C ILE A 6 -5.57 -2.50 -3.93
N MET A 7 -5.68 -3.26 -5.03
CA MET A 7 -5.01 -4.57 -5.16
C MET A 7 -3.54 -4.47 -5.56
N SER A 8 -3.11 -3.35 -6.14
CA SER A 8 -1.72 -3.14 -6.53
C SER A 8 -0.78 -2.91 -5.35
N ASP A 9 0.49 -3.23 -5.57
CA ASP A 9 1.64 -3.13 -4.67
C ASP A 9 2.54 -1.93 -4.98
N HIS A 10 2.07 -1.00 -5.81
CA HIS A 10 2.81 0.20 -6.23
C HIS A 10 2.20 1.49 -5.66
N TRP A 11 1.94 1.50 -4.35
CA TRP A 11 1.51 2.71 -3.64
C TRP A 11 2.70 3.57 -3.22
N GLU A 12 3.80 2.92 -2.90
CA GLU A 12 5.04 3.54 -2.49
C GLU A 12 6.25 2.77 -2.98
N GLU A 13 7.34 3.51 -3.10
CA GLU A 13 8.67 2.98 -3.38
C GLU A 13 9.62 3.49 -2.30
N ILE A 14 10.43 2.57 -1.79
CA ILE A 14 11.45 2.79 -0.79
C ILE A 14 12.79 2.73 -1.52
N SER A 15 13.59 3.78 -1.35
CA SER A 15 14.95 3.87 -1.87
C SER A 15 15.89 4.41 -0.79
N TRP A 16 17.19 4.30 -1.03
CA TRP A 16 18.21 4.70 -0.06
C TRP A 16 19.07 5.84 -0.61
N ASP A 17 19.23 6.91 0.16
CA ASP A 17 20.06 8.05 -0.22
C ASP A 17 21.53 7.79 0.11
N LYS A 18 22.33 7.60 -0.95
CA LYS A 18 23.79 7.37 -0.86
C LYS A 18 24.52 8.47 -0.09
N LYS A 19 24.12 9.74 -0.26
CA LYS A 19 24.78 10.90 0.38
C LYS A 19 24.42 11.00 1.84
N ALA A 20 23.19 10.63 2.21
CA ALA A 20 22.78 10.57 3.61
C ALA A 20 23.47 9.40 4.33
N LEU A 21 23.58 8.24 3.69
CA LEU A 21 24.31 7.09 4.22
C LEU A 21 25.79 7.39 4.44
N ALA A 22 26.45 8.07 3.50
CA ALA A 22 27.87 8.41 3.62
C ALA A 22 28.20 9.41 4.75
N LYS A 23 27.19 10.12 5.28
CA LYS A 23 27.36 11.02 6.44
C LYS A 23 27.32 10.26 7.77
N GLU A 24 26.70 9.10 7.78
CA GLU A 24 26.77 8.19 8.90
C GLU A 24 28.12 7.45 8.79
N ASN A 25 28.84 7.23 9.90
CA ASN A 25 30.22 6.68 9.93
C ASN A 25 30.32 5.20 9.50
N PHE A 26 29.48 4.76 8.56
CA PHE A 26 29.44 3.41 8.00
C PHE A 26 29.98 3.43 6.57
N THR A 27 30.63 2.33 6.19
CA THR A 27 31.18 2.11 4.85
C THR A 27 30.37 1.01 4.16
N PRO A 28 29.16 1.33 3.64
CA PRO A 28 28.35 0.33 2.94
C PRO A 28 29.04 -0.11 1.64
N THR A 29 29.01 -1.42 1.37
CA THR A 29 29.42 -1.97 0.09
C THR A 29 28.24 -1.93 -0.87
N TRP A 30 28.36 -1.21 -1.98
CA TRP A 30 27.27 -1.03 -2.94
C TRP A 30 27.31 -2.09 -4.04
N TYR A 31 26.15 -2.65 -4.35
CA TYR A 31 25.92 -3.61 -5.41
C TYR A 31 24.86 -3.08 -6.40
N LEU A 32 24.80 -3.69 -7.59
CA LEU A 32 23.80 -3.39 -8.63
C LEU A 32 23.75 -1.88 -8.97
N ASP A 33 24.89 -1.31 -9.38
CA ASP A 33 25.06 0.13 -9.64
C ASP A 33 24.67 1.05 -8.47
N GLY A 34 24.77 0.48 -7.27
CA GLY A 34 24.43 1.09 -6.00
C GLY A 34 22.94 1.29 -5.80
N GLN A 35 22.12 0.38 -6.30
CA GLN A 35 20.74 0.23 -5.85
C GLN A 35 20.68 -0.45 -4.48
N VAL A 36 21.58 -1.40 -4.23
CA VAL A 36 21.63 -2.19 -2.99
C VAL A 36 22.90 -1.86 -2.21
N ALA A 37 22.78 -1.66 -0.90
CA ALA A 37 23.92 -1.49 -0.01
C ALA A 37 23.98 -2.63 1.00
N MET A 38 25.15 -3.23 1.18
CA MET A 38 25.42 -4.22 2.21
C MET A 38 26.22 -3.58 3.34
N LEU A 39 25.77 -3.82 4.58
CA LEU A 39 26.45 -3.42 5.80
C LEU A 39 27.00 -4.67 6.49
N GLU A 40 28.32 -4.70 6.61
CA GLU A 40 29.01 -5.64 7.49
C GLU A 40 29.02 -5.05 8.90
N LEU A 41 28.10 -5.50 9.76
CA LEU A 41 28.11 -5.10 11.16
C LEU A 41 29.14 -5.92 11.93
N PHE A 42 30.30 -5.34 12.22
CA PHE A 42 31.28 -5.92 13.14
C PHE A 42 30.91 -5.56 14.58
N SER A 43 30.55 -6.54 15.41
CA SER A 43 30.55 -6.36 16.87
C SER A 43 31.59 -7.27 17.52
N GLY A 44 32.47 -6.65 18.33
CA GLY A 44 33.70 -7.24 18.84
C GLY A 44 33.56 -8.23 19.98
N HIS A 45 32.41 -8.87 20.24
CA HIS A 45 32.26 -9.81 21.36
C HIS A 45 31.63 -11.15 20.94
N LYS A 46 32.52 -12.16 20.84
CA LYS A 46 32.34 -13.62 20.92
C LYS A 46 30.96 -14.22 20.54
N GLY A 47 30.90 -14.84 19.36
CA GLY A 47 30.29 -16.17 19.21
C GLY A 47 28.97 -16.31 18.46
N HIS A 48 28.30 -15.22 18.08
CA HIS A 48 27.11 -15.32 17.23
C HIS A 48 27.46 -15.15 15.75
N TYR A 49 27.02 -16.10 14.91
CA TYR A 49 27.10 -15.98 13.45
C TYR A 49 26.36 -14.70 13.01
N PHE A 50 27.08 -13.74 12.44
CA PHE A 50 26.50 -12.49 11.93
C PHE A 50 25.86 -12.74 10.56
N GLN A 51 24.61 -12.32 10.40
CA GLN A 51 24.02 -12.16 9.09
C GLN A 51 24.27 -10.73 8.61
N PRO A 52 24.82 -10.52 7.40
CA PRO A 52 24.96 -9.19 6.82
C PRO A 52 23.58 -8.53 6.67
N ALA A 53 23.55 -7.21 6.79
CA ALA A 53 22.32 -6.44 6.57
C ALA A 53 22.34 -5.80 5.19
N PHE A 54 21.25 -5.93 4.45
CA PHE A 54 21.10 -5.40 3.11
C PHE A 54 20.04 -4.29 3.09
N LEU A 55 20.43 -3.13 2.61
CA LEU A 55 19.55 -2.02 2.28
C LEU A 55 19.12 -2.19 0.83
N VAL A 56 17.86 -2.52 0.61
CA VAL A 56 17.31 -2.83 -0.71
C VAL A 56 16.20 -1.85 -1.09
N PRO A 57 16.03 -1.56 -2.39
CA PRO A 57 14.85 -0.86 -2.86
C PRO A 57 13.63 -1.77 -2.70
N MET A 58 12.51 -1.20 -2.28
CA MET A 58 11.24 -1.93 -2.11
C MET A 58 10.09 -1.16 -2.72
N HIS A 59 9.01 -1.85 -3.08
CA HIS A 59 7.73 -1.28 -3.45
C HIS A 59 6.64 -1.87 -2.56
N GLY A 60 5.71 -1.01 -2.12
CA GLY A 60 4.69 -1.36 -1.14
C GLY A 60 3.29 -0.99 -1.60
N GLY A 61 2.35 -1.87 -1.29
CA GLY A 61 0.91 -1.65 -1.41
C GLY A 61 0.21 -1.59 -0.07
N ILE A 62 -1.10 -1.80 -0.10
CA ILE A 62 -1.92 -1.89 1.12
C ILE A 62 -1.66 -3.20 1.88
N TRP A 63 -1.36 -4.28 1.14
CA TRP A 63 -1.31 -5.66 1.67
C TRP A 63 0.10 -6.23 1.76
N THR A 64 1.01 -5.78 0.90
CA THR A 64 2.33 -6.37 0.74
C THR A 64 3.41 -5.30 0.61
N LEU A 65 4.63 -5.66 0.99
CA LEU A 65 5.85 -4.91 0.74
C LEU A 65 6.86 -5.86 0.11
N CYS A 66 7.34 -5.54 -1.10
CA CYS A 66 8.17 -6.41 -1.90
C CYS A 66 9.49 -5.74 -2.29
N VAL A 67 10.54 -6.53 -2.43
CA VAL A 67 11.83 -6.08 -2.95
C VAL A 67 11.68 -5.69 -4.42
N SER A 68 12.19 -4.51 -4.78
CA SER A 68 12.16 -3.97 -6.15
C SER A 68 13.45 -4.35 -6.89
N LEU A 69 13.71 -5.64 -7.01
CA LEU A 69 14.85 -6.21 -7.74
C LEU A 69 14.36 -7.33 -8.66
N THR A 70 15.06 -7.53 -9.78
CA THR A 70 14.79 -8.64 -10.70
C THR A 70 15.27 -9.98 -10.13
N GLU A 71 14.71 -11.08 -10.62
CA GLU A 71 15.12 -12.42 -10.19
C GLU A 71 16.60 -12.70 -10.41
N ASP A 72 17.18 -12.18 -11.49
CA ASP A 72 18.60 -12.36 -11.79
C ASP A 72 19.48 -11.56 -10.81
N GLU A 73 19.08 -10.34 -10.46
CA GLU A 73 19.74 -9.53 -9.43
C GLU A 73 19.67 -10.20 -8.05
N ILE A 74 18.52 -10.76 -7.69
CA ILE A 74 18.36 -11.50 -6.43
C ILE A 74 19.24 -12.74 -6.42
N ARG A 75 19.35 -13.48 -7.55
CA ARG A 75 20.24 -14.64 -7.68
C ARG A 75 21.72 -14.25 -7.54
N LEU A 76 22.11 -13.09 -8.04
CA LEU A 76 23.47 -12.57 -7.87
C LEU A 76 23.73 -12.22 -6.39
N LEU A 77 22.78 -11.54 -5.74
CA LEU A 77 22.88 -11.20 -4.31
C LEU A 77 22.84 -12.44 -3.40
N ALA A 78 22.15 -13.51 -3.80
CA ALA A 78 22.12 -14.76 -3.05
C ALA A 78 23.52 -15.38 -2.90
N GLN A 79 24.43 -15.14 -3.85
CA GLN A 79 25.83 -15.62 -3.77
C GLN A 79 26.62 -14.98 -2.62
N ILE A 80 26.21 -13.80 -2.16
CA ILE A 80 26.83 -13.06 -1.05
C ILE A 80 26.01 -13.15 0.24
N GLY A 81 25.05 -14.09 0.31
CA GLY A 81 24.26 -14.35 1.51
C GLY A 81 22.99 -13.51 1.66
N PHE A 82 22.47 -12.93 0.57
CA PHE A 82 21.16 -12.26 0.59
C PHE A 82 20.01 -13.24 0.86
N PRO A 83 19.09 -12.96 1.80
CA PRO A 83 17.92 -13.80 2.07
C PRO A 83 16.98 -13.87 0.87
N GLN A 84 16.34 -15.02 0.63
CA GLN A 84 15.37 -15.19 -0.47
C GLN A 84 13.97 -14.61 -0.16
N GLU A 85 13.79 -13.91 0.95
CA GLU A 85 12.53 -13.25 1.26
C GLU A 85 12.28 -12.09 0.30
N ARG A 86 11.33 -12.30 -0.62
CA ARG A 86 11.01 -11.34 -1.69
C ARG A 86 9.92 -10.34 -1.29
N CYS A 87 8.96 -10.79 -0.48
CA CYS A 87 7.77 -10.02 -0.14
C CYS A 87 7.30 -10.35 1.27
N ILE A 88 6.94 -9.31 2.01
CA ILE A 88 6.30 -9.39 3.32
C ILE A 88 4.81 -9.13 3.12
N ASN A 89 3.97 -10.04 3.63
CA ASN A 89 2.52 -9.88 3.61
C ASN A 89 2.03 -9.39 4.98
N TYR A 90 1.36 -8.24 5.00
CA TYR A 90 0.84 -7.63 6.21
C TYR A 90 -0.34 -8.38 6.83
N LEU A 91 -1.00 -9.26 6.08
CA LEU A 91 -2.10 -10.11 6.57
C LEU A 91 -1.61 -11.36 7.32
N THR A 92 -0.37 -11.78 7.04
CA THR A 92 0.27 -12.94 7.67
C THR A 92 1.62 -12.50 8.22
N PRO A 93 1.64 -11.74 9.33
CA PRO A 93 2.89 -11.34 9.96
C PRO A 93 3.63 -12.61 10.40
N ASP A 94 4.90 -12.71 10.04
CA ASP A 94 5.79 -13.73 10.59
C ASP A 94 6.14 -13.36 12.04
N GLU A 95 6.31 -14.34 12.93
CA GLU A 95 6.49 -14.13 14.38
C GLU A 95 7.70 -13.21 14.68
N ALA A 96 8.73 -13.23 13.82
CA ALA A 96 9.91 -12.36 13.92
C ALA A 96 9.66 -10.88 13.53
N HIS A 97 8.66 -10.60 12.69
CA HIS A 97 8.31 -9.26 12.22
C HIS A 97 7.25 -8.57 13.11
N GLU A 98 6.55 -9.35 13.92
CA GLU A 98 5.53 -8.86 14.85
C GLU A 98 6.14 -8.09 16.04
N GLU A 99 7.35 -8.46 16.47
CA GLU A 99 8.04 -7.89 17.63
C GLU A 99 8.64 -6.50 17.37
N ILE A 100 8.89 -6.14 16.10
CA ILE A 100 9.62 -4.91 15.71
C ILE A 100 8.67 -3.77 15.33
N ARG A 101 7.45 -4.04 14.86
CA ARG A 101 6.55 -2.99 14.36
C ARG A 101 5.79 -2.33 15.52
N ALA A 102 5.92 -1.01 15.64
CA ALA A 102 5.25 -0.25 16.69
C ALA A 102 3.73 -0.54 16.71
N THR A 103 3.17 -0.88 17.87
CA THR A 103 1.75 -1.27 18.05
C THR A 103 0.76 -0.29 17.41
N TRP A 104 1.11 1.00 17.34
CA TRP A 104 0.31 2.02 16.67
C TRP A 104 0.23 1.87 15.14
N GLN A 105 1.34 1.53 14.47
CA GLN A 105 1.35 1.34 13.02
C GLN A 105 0.52 0.12 12.61
N ASN A 106 0.60 -0.97 13.38
CA ASN A 106 -0.24 -2.15 13.17
C ASN A 106 -1.73 -1.79 13.25
N ARG A 107 -2.14 -0.96 14.20
CA ARG A 107 -3.53 -0.48 14.32
C ARG A 107 -3.96 0.36 13.11
N MET A 108 -3.13 1.32 12.70
CA MET A 108 -3.44 2.20 11.57
C MET A 108 -3.50 1.41 10.24
N GLN A 109 -2.61 0.43 10.08
CA GLN A 109 -2.55 -0.43 8.91
C GLN A 109 -3.75 -1.39 8.86
N ASN A 110 -4.10 -2.03 9.98
CA ASN A 110 -5.28 -2.89 10.04
C ASN A 110 -6.57 -2.13 9.71
N LEU A 111 -6.66 -0.86 10.16
CA LEU A 111 -7.78 0.01 9.81
C LEU A 111 -7.84 0.27 8.30
N SER A 112 -6.71 0.62 7.68
CA SER A 112 -6.59 0.84 6.22
C SER A 112 -6.94 -0.40 5.40
N ILE A 113 -6.46 -1.57 5.83
CA ILE A 113 -6.74 -2.89 5.23
C ILE A 113 -8.24 -3.18 5.30
N SER A 114 -8.86 -3.03 6.47
CA SER A 114 -10.29 -3.28 6.67
C SER A 114 -11.17 -2.36 5.82
N CYS A 115 -10.87 -1.05 5.77
CA CYS A 115 -11.59 -0.10 4.92
C CYS A 115 -11.51 -0.48 3.43
N SER A 116 -10.35 -0.97 3.00
CA SER A 116 -10.12 -1.39 1.62
C SER A 116 -10.87 -2.68 1.29
N LEU A 117 -10.90 -3.66 2.19
CA LEU A 117 -11.71 -4.89 2.02
C LEU A 117 -13.19 -4.56 1.88
N VAL A 118 -13.72 -3.72 2.79
CA VAL A 118 -15.13 -3.29 2.74
C VAL A 118 -15.42 -2.55 1.42
N CYS A 119 -14.52 -1.68 0.96
CA CYS A 119 -14.65 -1.00 -0.33
C CYS A 119 -14.75 -2.00 -1.50
N LEU A 120 -13.88 -3.02 -1.54
CA LEU A 120 -13.93 -4.06 -2.58
C LEU A 120 -15.24 -4.85 -2.56
N ILE A 121 -15.75 -5.21 -1.38
CA ILE A 121 -17.01 -5.93 -1.21
C ILE A 121 -18.19 -5.06 -1.69
N ILE A 122 -18.22 -3.78 -1.31
CA ILE A 122 -19.27 -2.84 -1.74
C ILE A 122 -19.24 -2.65 -3.25
N LEU A 123 -18.06 -2.47 -3.86
CA LEU A 123 -17.94 -2.33 -5.32
C LEU A 123 -18.38 -3.60 -6.06
N GLY A 124 -17.95 -4.77 -5.60
CA GLY A 124 -18.35 -6.05 -6.21
C GLY A 124 -19.86 -6.27 -6.12
N SER A 125 -20.46 -6.02 -4.96
CA SER A 125 -21.92 -6.15 -4.79
C SER A 125 -22.72 -5.07 -5.55
N ALA A 126 -22.19 -3.85 -5.67
CA ALA A 126 -22.83 -2.77 -6.44
C ALA A 126 -22.96 -3.11 -7.93
N VAL A 127 -21.98 -3.82 -8.50
CA VAL A 127 -22.05 -4.32 -9.88
C VAL A 127 -23.20 -5.32 -10.04
N LEU A 128 -23.33 -6.29 -9.13
CA LEU A 128 -24.38 -7.30 -9.19
C LEU A 128 -25.78 -6.67 -9.03
N VAL A 129 -25.96 -5.82 -8.01
CA VAL A 129 -27.24 -5.14 -7.75
C VAL A 129 -27.57 -4.15 -8.86
N GLY A 130 -26.57 -3.44 -9.38
CA GLY A 130 -26.75 -2.48 -10.48
C GLY A 130 -27.16 -3.17 -11.78
N PHE A 131 -26.51 -4.28 -12.12
CA PHE A 131 -26.88 -5.09 -13.27
C PHE A 131 -28.32 -5.59 -13.16
N PHE A 132 -28.68 -6.17 -12.00
CA PHE A 132 -30.06 -6.61 -11.75
C PHE A 132 -31.07 -5.45 -11.83
N GLY A 133 -30.74 -4.30 -11.24
CA GLY A 133 -31.59 -3.11 -11.25
C GLY A 133 -31.87 -2.58 -12.65
N LEU A 134 -30.86 -2.61 -13.53
CA LEU A 134 -31.03 -2.26 -14.94
C LEU A 134 -31.85 -3.31 -15.69
N CYS A 135 -31.50 -4.59 -15.58
CA CYS A 135 -32.20 -5.67 -16.31
C CYS A 135 -33.67 -5.81 -15.94
N ARG A 136 -34.03 -5.57 -14.67
CA ARG A 136 -35.42 -5.66 -14.19
C ARG A 136 -36.13 -4.31 -14.11
N HIS A 137 -35.50 -3.23 -14.57
CA HIS A 137 -36.01 -1.87 -14.47
C HIS A 137 -36.46 -1.49 -13.04
N GLN A 138 -35.80 -2.05 -12.01
CA GLN A 138 -36.20 -1.88 -10.63
C GLN A 138 -35.54 -0.63 -10.03
N ILE A 139 -36.33 0.44 -9.90
CA ILE A 139 -35.86 1.76 -9.42
C ILE A 139 -35.13 1.67 -8.07
N SER A 140 -35.65 0.88 -7.13
CA SER A 140 -35.05 0.72 -5.80
C SER A 140 -33.64 0.11 -5.87
N ALA A 141 -33.39 -0.84 -6.77
CA ALA A 141 -32.07 -1.45 -6.93
C ALA A 141 -31.07 -0.44 -7.53
N VAL A 142 -31.49 0.33 -8.54
CA VAL A 142 -30.69 1.39 -9.17
C VAL A 142 -30.30 2.48 -8.15
N LEU A 143 -31.23 2.89 -7.28
CA LEU A 143 -30.94 3.86 -6.21
C LEU A 143 -29.95 3.30 -5.18
N VAL A 144 -30.13 2.05 -4.74
CA VAL A 144 -29.23 1.39 -3.79
C VAL A 144 -27.82 1.29 -4.37
N THR A 145 -27.68 0.93 -5.65
CA THR A 145 -26.37 0.93 -6.34
C THR A 145 -25.68 2.29 -6.27
N GLY A 146 -26.41 3.40 -6.47
CA GLY A 146 -25.86 4.75 -6.30
C GLY A 146 -25.32 4.99 -4.88
N VAL A 147 -26.09 4.63 -3.85
CA VAL A 147 -25.65 4.73 -2.45
C VAL A 147 -24.43 3.86 -2.17
N MET A 148 -24.38 2.65 -2.74
CA MET A 148 -23.23 1.75 -2.59
C MET A 148 -21.96 2.36 -3.19
N TYR A 149 -22.03 3.00 -4.38
CA TYR A 149 -20.88 3.72 -4.93
C TYR A 149 -20.43 4.89 -4.06
N LEU A 150 -21.36 5.61 -3.43
CA LEU A 150 -21.03 6.67 -2.48
C LEU A 150 -20.31 6.13 -1.24
N LEU A 151 -20.82 5.04 -0.66
CA LEU A 151 -20.18 4.37 0.48
C LEU A 151 -18.79 3.83 0.11
N ALA A 152 -18.63 3.23 -1.07
CA ALA A 152 -17.33 2.79 -1.55
C ALA A 152 -16.34 3.97 -1.67
N ALA A 153 -16.79 5.12 -2.18
CA ALA A 153 -15.98 6.33 -2.27
C ALA A 153 -15.57 6.86 -0.89
N THR A 154 -16.47 6.84 0.11
CA THR A 154 -16.12 7.30 1.47
C THR A 154 -15.13 6.38 2.17
N PHE A 155 -15.29 5.05 2.08
CA PHE A 155 -14.32 4.10 2.61
C PHE A 155 -12.95 4.24 1.94
N ALA A 156 -12.92 4.41 0.61
CA ALA A 156 -11.68 4.64 -0.10
C ALA A 156 -11.02 5.98 0.29
N LEU A 157 -11.79 7.06 0.47
CA LEU A 157 -11.28 8.33 0.99
C LEU A 157 -10.63 8.15 2.36
N PHE A 158 -11.24 7.37 3.26
CA PHE A 158 -10.64 7.06 4.55
C PHE A 158 -9.33 6.30 4.39
N THR A 159 -9.27 5.25 3.56
CA THR A 159 -8.02 4.53 3.24
C THR A 159 -6.93 5.49 2.74
N LEU A 160 -7.22 6.31 1.72
CA LEU A 160 -6.24 7.23 1.15
C LEU A 160 -5.76 8.28 2.17
N THR A 161 -6.68 8.78 2.99
CA THR A 161 -6.38 9.77 4.03
C THR A 161 -5.50 9.16 5.13
N ILE A 162 -5.79 7.94 5.56
CA ILE A 162 -4.99 7.17 6.52
C ILE A 162 -3.57 6.98 6.00
N ILE A 163 -3.42 6.53 4.76
CA ILE A 163 -2.11 6.33 4.13
C ILE A 163 -1.36 7.66 3.99
N HIS A 164 -2.05 8.73 3.61
CA HIS A 164 -1.45 10.06 3.52
C HIS A 164 -0.96 10.57 4.87
N PHE A 165 -1.73 10.41 5.94
CA PHE A 165 -1.32 10.82 7.29
C PHE A 165 -0.20 9.96 7.86
N LYS A 166 -0.22 8.64 7.61
CA LYS A 166 0.91 7.75 7.94
C LYS A 166 2.21 8.32 7.35
N ARG A 167 2.17 8.68 6.06
CA ARG A 167 3.32 9.24 5.33
C ARG A 167 3.75 10.63 5.82
N ALA A 168 2.80 11.49 6.18
CA ALA A 168 3.11 12.80 6.74
C ALA A 168 3.86 12.69 8.08
N GLN A 169 3.55 11.66 8.87
CA GLN A 169 4.21 11.41 10.15
C GLN A 169 5.58 10.74 9.99
N ASP A 170 5.75 9.84 9.00
CA ASP A 170 7.04 9.20 8.70
C ASP A 170 8.10 10.19 8.17
N ARG A 171 7.68 11.34 7.62
CA ARG A 171 8.59 12.45 7.24
C ARG A 171 9.03 13.35 8.41
N GLY A 172 8.46 13.17 9.60
CA GLY A 172 8.81 13.94 10.79
C GLY A 172 10.08 13.42 11.50
N PRO A 173 10.62 14.15 12.50
CA PRO A 173 11.82 13.73 13.26
C PRO A 173 11.64 12.45 14.10
N ARG A 174 10.50 11.76 14.01
CA ARG A 174 10.14 10.53 14.75
C ARG A 174 10.52 9.23 14.01
N ILE A 175 11.37 9.30 13.00
CA ILE A 175 11.92 8.14 12.25
C ILE A 175 12.67 7.14 13.18
N ILE A 176 13.04 7.58 14.38
CA ILE A 176 13.87 6.81 15.32
C ILE A 176 13.17 5.54 15.84
N ASP A 177 11.84 5.44 15.79
CA ASP A 177 11.08 4.24 16.19
C ASP A 177 10.28 3.62 15.04
N GLY A 178 10.67 3.92 13.80
CA GLY A 178 10.06 3.35 12.60
C GLY A 178 10.49 1.90 12.34
N PRO A 179 9.69 1.13 11.57
CA PRO A 179 10.00 -0.24 11.21
C PRO A 179 11.24 -0.29 10.31
N GLU A 180 11.99 -1.38 10.38
CA GLU A 180 13.18 -1.64 9.56
C GLU A 180 12.85 -1.95 8.07
N ASP A 181 11.71 -1.45 7.54
CA ASP A 181 11.30 -1.65 6.15
C ASP A 181 12.43 -1.31 5.15
N GLY A 182 12.74 -2.18 4.18
CA GLY A 182 13.87 -1.98 3.26
C GLY A 182 15.24 -2.39 3.81
N VAL A 183 15.30 -2.91 5.03
CA VAL A 183 16.44 -3.67 5.57
C VAL A 183 16.08 -5.15 5.51
N VAL A 184 17.00 -5.98 5.02
CA VAL A 184 16.84 -7.43 4.91
C VAL A 184 18.07 -8.12 5.49
N GLY A 185 17.86 -9.17 6.31
CA GLY A 185 18.93 -9.90 6.99
C GLY A 185 19.18 -9.38 8.41
N GLY A 186 20.41 -8.95 8.69
CA GLY A 186 20.81 -8.47 10.02
C GLY A 186 20.14 -7.15 10.46
N HIS A 187 20.18 -6.87 11.77
CA HIS A 187 19.68 -5.62 12.34
C HIS A 187 20.62 -4.44 12.04
N VAL A 188 20.04 -3.26 11.88
CA VAL A 188 20.78 -2.04 11.49
C VAL A 188 20.54 -0.92 12.51
N PRO A 189 21.56 -0.12 12.89
CA PRO A 189 21.36 1.00 13.79
C PRO A 189 20.35 2.01 13.23
N LYS A 190 19.47 2.50 14.11
CA LYS A 190 18.39 3.46 13.81
C LYS A 190 18.83 4.74 13.09
N SER A 191 20.11 5.12 13.17
CA SER A 191 20.63 6.31 12.46
C SER A 191 20.65 6.11 10.94
N ILE A 192 20.92 4.88 10.48
CA ILE A 192 20.94 4.53 9.05
C ILE A 192 19.54 4.65 8.44
N LEU A 193 18.49 4.34 9.22
CA LEU A 193 17.09 4.43 8.76
C LEU A 193 16.69 5.84 8.34
N LYS A 194 17.39 6.89 8.81
CA LYS A 194 17.17 8.28 8.38
C LYS A 194 17.54 8.53 6.91
N ALA A 195 18.40 7.70 6.33
CA ALA A 195 18.78 7.80 4.93
C ALA A 195 17.75 7.18 3.97
N ARG A 196 16.69 6.56 4.50
CA ARG A 196 15.60 5.99 3.73
C ARG A 196 14.76 7.11 3.10
N ARG A 197 14.39 6.92 1.83
CA ARG A 197 13.57 7.84 1.06
C ARG A 197 12.31 7.13 0.57
N PHE A 198 11.16 7.67 0.95
CA PHE A 198 9.85 7.20 0.50
C PHE A 198 9.32 8.08 -0.63
N THR A 199 9.05 7.47 -1.77
CA THR A 199 8.40 8.09 -2.93
C THR A 199 7.02 7.50 -3.16
N THR A 200 6.09 8.33 -3.61
CA THR A 200 4.74 7.88 -4.00
C THR A 200 4.81 7.28 -5.39
N SER A 201 4.06 6.20 -5.62
CA SER A 201 3.96 5.56 -6.93
C SER A 201 2.51 5.64 -7.48
N TRP A 202 2.31 5.18 -8.72
CA TRP A 202 1.13 5.47 -9.56
C TRP A 202 -0.20 5.00 -8.97
N SER A 203 -0.19 4.00 -8.09
CA SER A 203 -1.42 3.42 -7.51
C SER A 203 -2.14 4.42 -6.61
N LEU A 204 -1.38 5.34 -5.99
CA LEU A 204 -1.95 6.41 -5.18
C LEU A 204 -2.80 7.36 -6.04
N ASP A 205 -2.29 7.76 -7.20
CA ASP A 205 -2.98 8.65 -8.13
C ASP A 205 -4.22 7.97 -8.71
N PHE A 206 -4.12 6.67 -9.01
CA PHE A 206 -5.26 5.85 -9.42
C PHE A 206 -6.29 5.69 -8.31
N GLY A 207 -5.86 5.68 -7.04
CA GLY A 207 -6.74 5.71 -5.87
C GLY A 207 -7.59 6.99 -5.84
N TRP A 208 -6.94 8.16 -5.97
CA TRP A 208 -7.64 9.45 -6.01
C TRP A 208 -8.59 9.56 -7.20
N GLY A 209 -8.12 9.16 -8.39
CA GLY A 209 -8.97 9.12 -9.58
C GLY A 209 -10.15 8.14 -9.43
N GLY A 210 -9.91 6.99 -8.81
CA GLY A 210 -10.93 5.98 -8.53
C GLY A 210 -12.02 6.48 -7.57
N VAL A 211 -11.65 7.22 -6.53
CA VAL A 211 -12.59 7.88 -5.61
C VAL A 211 -13.46 8.89 -6.35
N THR A 212 -12.85 9.79 -7.12
CA THR A 212 -13.58 10.81 -7.89
C THR A 212 -14.56 10.16 -8.86
N LEU A 213 -14.12 9.11 -9.57
CA LEU A 213 -14.96 8.35 -10.48
C LEU A 213 -16.13 7.67 -9.76
N CYS A 214 -15.93 7.09 -8.57
CA CYS A 214 -17.00 6.50 -7.78
C CYS A 214 -18.04 7.53 -7.32
N ALA A 215 -17.58 8.72 -6.91
CA ALA A 215 -18.47 9.81 -6.53
C ALA A 215 -19.33 10.29 -7.72
N LEU A 216 -18.71 10.47 -8.90
CA LEU A 216 -19.42 10.83 -10.12
C LEU A 216 -20.40 9.73 -10.56
N ALA A 217 -19.99 8.46 -10.48
CA ALA A 217 -20.86 7.32 -10.76
C ALA A 217 -22.07 7.29 -9.83
N SER A 218 -21.88 7.52 -8.52
CA SER A 218 -22.97 7.63 -7.56
C SER A 218 -24.00 8.69 -7.98
N VAL A 219 -23.55 9.89 -8.35
CA VAL A 219 -24.43 10.96 -8.84
C VAL A 219 -25.19 10.50 -10.09
N ALA A 220 -24.50 9.90 -11.05
CA ALA A 220 -25.12 9.39 -12.27
C ALA A 220 -26.20 8.32 -11.99
N TRP A 221 -25.93 7.36 -11.09
CA TRP A 221 -26.88 6.33 -10.68
C TRP A 221 -28.12 6.91 -9.97
N ILE A 222 -27.92 7.88 -9.09
CA ILE A 222 -29.03 8.57 -8.41
C ILE A 222 -29.88 9.34 -9.43
N LEU A 223 -29.26 10.06 -10.37
CA LEU A 223 -29.97 10.76 -11.44
C LEU A 223 -30.74 9.78 -12.35
N LEU A 224 -30.12 8.66 -12.71
CA LEU A 224 -30.77 7.60 -13.49
C LEU A 224 -32.01 7.06 -12.78
N SER A 225 -31.92 6.81 -11.46
CA SER A 225 -33.08 6.36 -10.68
C SER A 225 -34.24 7.37 -10.70
N LYS A 226 -33.94 8.67 -10.76
CA LYS A 226 -34.95 9.73 -10.89
C LYS A 226 -35.56 9.73 -12.28
N ILE A 227 -34.75 9.66 -13.33
CA ILE A 227 -35.24 9.60 -14.73
C ILE A 227 -36.15 8.38 -14.93
N MET A 228 -35.75 7.21 -14.43
CA MET A 228 -36.55 5.99 -14.48
C MET A 228 -37.86 6.08 -13.70
N ARG A 229 -37.96 6.99 -12.72
CA ARG A 229 -39.22 7.27 -12.01
C ARG A 229 -40.15 8.18 -12.81
N PHE A 230 -39.62 9.10 -13.61
CA PHE A 230 -40.41 10.04 -14.41
C PHE A 230 -40.80 9.48 -15.79
N SER A 231 -39.97 8.63 -16.40
CA SER A 231 -40.27 7.97 -17.68
C SER A 231 -41.55 7.13 -17.71
N PRO A 232 -41.92 6.34 -16.68
CA PRO A 232 -43.19 5.61 -16.67
C PRO A 232 -44.41 6.55 -16.56
N ILE A 233 -44.24 7.77 -16.02
CA ILE A 233 -45.33 8.75 -15.96
C ILE A 233 -45.57 9.37 -17.35
N ALA A 234 -44.50 9.66 -18.10
CA ALA A 234 -44.62 10.13 -19.47
C ALA A 234 -45.27 9.09 -20.41
N ALA A 235 -45.03 7.80 -20.17
CA ALA A 235 -45.65 6.71 -20.93
C ALA A 235 -47.12 6.42 -20.54
N MET A 236 -47.61 6.93 -19.40
CA MET A 236 -49.02 6.81 -18.99
C MET A 236 -49.87 8.03 -19.34
N ILE A 237 -49.26 9.12 -19.83
CA ILE A 237 -49.93 10.38 -20.20
C ILE A 237 -50.03 10.54 -21.74
N ALA A 238 -49.33 9.70 -22.52
CA ALA A 238 -49.48 9.57 -23.97
C ALA A 238 -50.46 8.45 -24.32
#